data_AF-A0A2V3JBI3-F1
#
_entry.id   AF-A0A2V3JBI3-F1
#
_cell.length_a   1.000
_cell.length_b   1.000
_cell.length_c   1.000
_cell.angle_alpha   90.00
_cell.angle_beta   90.00
_cell.angle_gamma   90.00
#
_symmetry.space_group_name_H-M   'P 1'
#
loop_
_entity.id
_entity.type
_entity.pdbx_description
1 polymer ?
#
loop_
_entity_poly.entity_id
_entity_poly.type
_entity_poly.pdbx_seq_one_letter_code
_entity_poly.pdbx_strand_id
1 'polypeptide(L)'
;MELGKIRGFLFNPARQFGAAKGDSLSDAFKYFLSLLAALGAVFGIVVAAAVSIATAVVELPEMPFPVSTAALGPLLGAGIFVAVVAAGVLLALYISVWLHIWVHLFGGRKGLTQTVKAVTYGATPCLVLGWLPGPNILVGPILSLLAGINGVAELHELSPGMAILAVLAAILVPVLAVAAVAAVVAPLLLPC
;
A
#
# COMPACT_ATOMS: atom_id res chain seq x y z
N MET A 1 14.38 -1.46 -12.64
CA MET A 1 13.34 -2.34 -12.09
C MET A 1 13.69 -3.78 -12.45
N GLU A 2 13.95 -4.66 -11.48
CA GLU A 2 14.33 -6.06 -11.77
C GLU A 2 13.08 -6.95 -11.84
N LEU A 3 12.69 -7.36 -13.05
CA LEU A 3 11.51 -8.19 -13.29
C LEU A 3 11.54 -9.51 -12.50
N GLY A 4 12.73 -10.10 -12.32
CA GLY A 4 12.91 -11.32 -11.51
C GLY A 4 12.48 -11.13 -10.06
N LYS A 5 12.77 -9.96 -9.48
CA LYS A 5 12.41 -9.62 -8.09
C LYS A 5 10.90 -9.45 -7.92
N ILE A 6 10.22 -8.82 -8.89
CA ILE A 6 8.76 -8.70 -8.93
C ILE A 6 8.10 -10.08 -9.00
N ARG A 7 8.53 -10.93 -9.93
CA ARG A 7 8.01 -12.30 -10.07
C ARG A 7 8.25 -13.12 -8.81
N GLY A 8 9.41 -12.95 -8.17
CA GLY A 8 9.75 -13.57 -6.90
C GLY A 8 8.75 -13.22 -5.80
N PHE A 9 8.49 -11.94 -5.56
CA PHE A 9 7.53 -11.52 -4.52
C PHE A 9 6.07 -11.86 -4.85
N LEU A 10 5.69 -11.95 -6.12
CA LEU A 10 4.34 -12.35 -6.54
C LEU A 10 4.05 -13.84 -6.31
N PHE A 11 4.99 -14.71 -6.66
CA PHE A 11 4.72 -16.16 -6.76
C PHE A 11 5.57 -17.04 -5.84
N ASN A 12 6.70 -16.54 -5.36
CA ASN A 12 7.61 -17.28 -4.47
C ASN A 12 8.13 -16.39 -3.32
N PRO A 13 7.22 -15.76 -2.54
CA PRO A 13 7.60 -14.72 -1.57
C PRO A 13 8.58 -15.22 -0.51
N ALA A 14 8.39 -16.40 0.09
CA ALA A 14 9.28 -16.94 1.12
C ALA A 14 10.74 -17.00 0.65
N ARG A 15 10.97 -17.62 -0.51
CA ARG A 15 12.31 -17.71 -1.12
C ARG A 15 12.89 -16.32 -1.39
N GLN A 16 12.07 -15.42 -1.91
CA GLN A 16 12.53 -14.07 -2.26
C GLN A 16 12.87 -13.23 -1.02
N PHE A 17 12.11 -13.36 0.06
CA PHE A 17 12.42 -12.73 1.34
C PHE A 17 13.67 -13.31 2.00
N GLY A 18 13.87 -14.63 1.91
CA GLY A 18 15.11 -15.28 2.34
C GLY A 18 16.34 -14.69 1.64
N ALA A 19 16.25 -14.46 0.32
CA ALA A 19 17.31 -13.79 -0.45
C ALA A 19 17.48 -12.30 -0.07
N ALA A 20 16.38 -11.60 0.25
CA ALA A 20 16.38 -10.19 0.60
C ALA A 20 16.78 -9.88 2.07
N LYS A 21 17.19 -10.89 2.85
CA LYS A 21 17.67 -10.70 4.23
C LYS A 21 18.86 -9.74 4.29
N GLY A 22 19.79 -9.89 3.34
CA GLY A 22 21.00 -9.06 3.22
C GLY A 22 20.78 -7.69 2.58
N ASP A 23 19.61 -7.43 1.98
CA ASP A 23 19.30 -6.13 1.38
C ASP A 23 19.32 -5.02 2.43
N SER A 24 19.86 -3.86 2.05
CA SER A 24 19.78 -2.66 2.88
C SER A 24 18.35 -2.09 2.88
N LEU A 25 18.06 -1.22 3.85
CA LEU A 25 16.79 -0.48 3.87
C LEU A 25 16.62 0.38 2.61
N SER A 26 17.71 0.98 2.13
CA SER A 26 17.73 1.78 0.90
C SER A 26 17.32 0.95 -0.31
N ASP A 27 17.78 -0.31 -0.43
CA ASP A 27 17.45 -1.17 -1.57
C ASP A 27 15.95 -1.48 -1.61
N ALA A 28 15.37 -1.75 -0.44
CA ALA A 28 13.93 -1.99 -0.31
C ALA A 28 13.10 -0.75 -0.67
N PHE A 29 13.51 0.44 -0.19
CA PHE A 29 12.83 1.69 -0.53
C PHE A 29 12.96 2.07 -2.00
N LYS A 30 14.14 1.92 -2.60
CA LYS A 30 14.34 2.21 -4.04
C LYS A 30 13.46 1.31 -4.90
N TYR A 31 13.38 0.03 -4.56
CA TYR A 31 12.48 -0.92 -5.22
C TYR A 31 11.00 -0.50 -5.07
N PHE A 32 10.56 -0.24 -3.83
CA PHE A 32 9.20 0.16 -3.53
C PHE A 32 8.81 1.48 -4.20
N LEU A 33 9.65 2.52 -4.11
CA LEU A 33 9.42 3.82 -4.73
C LEU A 33 9.33 3.72 -6.25
N SER A 34 10.13 2.84 -6.87
CA SER A 34 10.05 2.63 -8.32
C SER A 34 8.69 2.08 -8.73
N LEU A 35 8.18 1.07 -8.02
CA LEU A 35 6.85 0.50 -8.30
C LEU A 35 5.72 1.46 -7.94
N LEU A 36 5.84 2.18 -6.83
CA LEU A 36 4.86 3.15 -6.38
C LEU A 36 4.78 4.35 -7.33
N ALA A 37 5.92 4.85 -7.83
CA ALA A 37 5.96 5.90 -8.83
C ALA A 37 5.35 5.42 -10.16
N ALA A 38 5.59 4.17 -10.56
CA ALA A 38 4.94 3.60 -11.74
C ALA A 38 3.41 3.54 -11.58
N LEU A 39 2.92 3.06 -10.44
CA LEU A 39 1.49 3.04 -10.13
C LEU A 39 0.89 4.45 -10.11
N GLY A 40 1.56 5.40 -9.44
CA GLY A 40 1.14 6.80 -9.38
C GLY A 40 1.10 7.44 -10.77
N ALA A 41 2.05 7.11 -11.64
CA ALA A 41 2.08 7.63 -13.01
C ALA A 41 0.91 7.09 -13.82
N VAL A 42 0.59 5.79 -13.70
CA VAL A 42 -0.58 5.19 -14.36
C VAL A 42 -1.86 5.90 -13.91
N PHE A 43 -2.08 6.07 -12.61
CA PHE A 43 -3.27 6.76 -12.12
C PHE A 43 -3.31 8.25 -12.50
N GLY A 44 -2.18 8.94 -12.44
CA GLY A 44 -2.07 10.34 -12.85
C GLY A 44 -2.43 10.52 -14.33
N ILE A 45 -1.92 9.65 -15.20
CA ILE A 45 -2.22 9.67 -16.65
C ILE A 45 -3.71 9.38 -16.89
N VAL A 46 -4.27 8.36 -16.23
CA VAL A 46 -5.69 8.01 -16.37
C VAL A 46 -6.58 9.18 -15.97
N VAL A 47 -6.30 9.82 -14.83
CA VAL A 47 -7.08 10.99 -14.35
C VAL A 47 -6.90 12.18 -15.28
N ALA A 48 -5.67 12.48 -15.70
CA ALA A 48 -5.43 13.57 -16.64
C ALA A 48 -6.20 13.37 -17.94
N ALA A 49 -6.14 12.17 -18.53
CA ALA A 49 -6.86 11.83 -19.75
C ALA A 49 -8.38 11.92 -19.55
N ALA A 50 -8.91 11.30 -18.49
CA ALA A 50 -10.35 11.28 -18.22
C ALA A 50 -10.92 12.70 -18.04
N VAL A 51 -10.23 13.55 -17.27
CA VAL A 51 -10.65 14.94 -17.05
C VAL A 51 -10.53 15.74 -18.34
N SER A 52 -9.43 15.59 -19.09
CA SER A 52 -9.23 16.36 -20.34
C SER A 52 -10.31 16.02 -21.38
N ILE A 53 -10.67 14.74 -21.49
CA ILE A 53 -11.77 14.28 -22.35
C ILE A 53 -13.10 14.86 -21.84
N ALA A 54 -13.38 14.77 -20.54
CA ALA A 54 -14.62 15.29 -19.96
C ALA A 54 -14.80 16.80 -20.20
N THR A 55 -13.74 17.59 -20.02
CA THR A 55 -13.78 19.05 -20.27
C THR A 55 -13.84 19.42 -21.76
N ALA A 56 -13.48 18.50 -22.66
CA ALA A 56 -13.61 18.71 -24.10
C ALA A 56 -15.05 18.43 -24.59
N VAL A 57 -15.81 17.60 -23.87
CA VAL A 57 -17.20 17.24 -24.23
C VAL A 57 -18.25 17.98 -23.41
N VAL A 58 -17.89 18.50 -22.24
CA VAL A 58 -18.77 19.28 -21.35
C VAL A 58 -18.16 20.66 -21.16
N GLU A 59 -18.92 21.71 -21.51
CA GLU A 59 -18.60 23.07 -21.10
C GLU A 59 -18.75 23.19 -19.59
N LEU A 60 -17.63 23.38 -18.91
CA LEU A 60 -17.63 23.66 -17.47
C LEU A 60 -17.85 25.15 -17.23
N PRO A 61 -18.60 25.54 -16.19
CA PRO A 61 -18.68 26.93 -15.76
C PRO A 61 -17.27 27.49 -15.48
N GLU A 62 -17.09 28.79 -15.72
CA GLU A 62 -15.84 29.46 -15.39
C GLU A 62 -15.51 29.26 -13.90
N MET A 63 -14.31 28.76 -13.63
CA MET A 63 -13.85 28.53 -12.27
C MET A 63 -13.50 29.88 -11.61
N PRO A 64 -13.77 30.06 -10.29
CA PRO A 64 -13.44 31.29 -9.57
C PRO A 64 -11.94 31.52 -9.35
N PHE A 65 -11.08 30.69 -9.97
CA PHE A 65 -9.63 30.73 -9.87
C PHE A 65 -9.02 30.80 -11.28
N PRO A 66 -7.83 31.41 -11.45
CA PRO A 66 -7.20 31.63 -12.76
C PRO A 66 -6.53 30.34 -13.29
N VAL A 67 -7.29 29.26 -13.42
CA VAL A 67 -6.86 27.99 -13.99
C VAL A 67 -7.65 27.77 -15.28
N SER A 68 -6.95 27.62 -16.40
CA SER A 68 -7.62 27.28 -17.65
C SER A 68 -8.21 25.87 -17.57
N THR A 69 -9.39 25.67 -18.15
CA THR A 69 -10.04 24.34 -18.25
C THR A 69 -9.12 23.32 -18.93
N ALA A 70 -8.34 23.76 -19.94
CA ALA A 70 -7.33 22.95 -20.60
C ALA A 70 -6.19 22.46 -19.69
N ALA A 71 -5.85 23.21 -18.64
CA ALA A 71 -4.80 22.83 -17.68
C ALA A 71 -5.33 21.90 -16.57
N LEU A 72 -6.66 21.77 -16.41
CA LEU A 72 -7.26 21.04 -15.30
C LEU A 72 -6.89 19.55 -15.31
N GLY A 73 -6.92 18.90 -16.47
CA GLY A 73 -6.54 17.50 -16.61
C GLY A 73 -5.10 17.23 -16.17
N PRO A 74 -4.09 17.85 -16.82
CA PRO A 74 -2.70 17.70 -16.42
C PRO A 74 -2.44 18.06 -14.95
N LEU A 75 -3.07 19.12 -14.43
CA LEU A 75 -2.91 19.54 -13.04
C LEU A 75 -3.42 18.48 -12.06
N LEU A 76 -4.63 17.96 -12.28
CA LEU A 76 -5.20 16.91 -11.43
C LEU A 76 -4.42 15.60 -11.55
N GLY A 77 -3.96 15.24 -12.76
CA GLY A 77 -3.12 14.06 -12.95
C GLY A 77 -1.80 14.15 -12.19
N ALA A 78 -1.12 15.31 -12.24
CA ALA A 78 0.08 15.56 -11.45
C ALA A 78 -0.22 15.53 -9.94
N GLY A 79 -1.34 16.11 -9.51
CA GLY A 79 -1.81 16.04 -8.12
C GLY A 79 -2.03 14.60 -7.65
N ILE A 80 -2.64 13.75 -8.48
CA ILE A 80 -2.86 12.32 -8.18
C ILE A 80 -1.54 11.57 -8.11
N PHE A 81 -0.60 11.82 -9.03
CA PHE A 81 0.73 11.22 -8.96
C PHE A 81 1.41 11.53 -7.61
N VAL A 82 1.45 12.81 -7.23
CA VAL A 82 2.05 13.24 -5.95
C VAL A 82 1.31 12.63 -4.77
N ALA A 83 -0.03 12.63 -4.79
CA ALA A 83 -0.85 12.08 -3.72
C ALA A 83 -0.62 10.57 -3.54
N VAL A 84 -0.56 9.80 -4.63
CA VAL A 84 -0.32 8.34 -4.57
C VAL A 84 1.06 8.03 -4.01
N VAL A 85 2.10 8.73 -4.47
CA VAL A 85 3.47 8.53 -3.97
C VAL A 85 3.58 8.93 -2.50
N ALA A 86 3.05 10.10 -2.12
CA ALA A 86 3.11 10.58 -0.74
C ALA A 86 2.30 9.67 0.19
N ALA A 87 1.05 9.36 -0.15
CA ALA A 87 0.20 8.48 0.65
C ALA A 87 0.78 7.07 0.75
N GLY A 88 1.33 6.52 -0.34
CA GLY A 88 1.93 5.19 -0.33
C GLY A 88 3.15 5.09 0.59
N VAL A 89 4.02 6.11 0.60
CA VAL A 89 5.17 6.16 1.52
C VAL A 89 4.71 6.30 2.98
N LEU A 90 3.80 7.24 3.26
CA LEU A 90 3.28 7.46 4.61
C LEU A 90 2.58 6.20 5.14
N LEU A 91 1.76 5.56 4.31
CA LEU A 91 1.05 4.34 4.66
C LEU A 91 2.03 3.18 4.89
N ALA A 92 3.04 3.00 4.04
CA ALA A 92 4.05 1.96 4.25
C ALA A 92 4.80 2.13 5.58
N LEU A 93 5.18 3.37 5.93
CA LEU A 93 5.84 3.67 7.20
C LEU A 93 4.91 3.44 8.40
N TYR A 94 3.67 3.93 8.32
CA TYR A 94 2.65 3.72 9.35
C TYR A 94 2.40 2.23 9.59
N ILE A 95 2.13 1.46 8.53
CA ILE A 95 1.92 0.01 8.60
C ILE A 95 3.16 -0.68 9.16
N SER A 96 4.37 -0.26 8.77
CA SER A 96 5.60 -0.86 9.28
C SER A 96 5.76 -0.69 10.79
N VAL A 97 5.53 0.52 11.30
CA VAL A 97 5.60 0.80 12.75
C VAL A 97 4.51 0.04 13.50
N TRP A 98 3.29 0.10 12.99
CA TRP A 98 2.14 -0.59 13.60
C TRP A 98 2.33 -2.11 13.65
N LEU A 99 2.69 -2.72 12.52
CA LEU A 99 2.98 -4.14 12.43
C LEU A 99 4.16 -4.54 13.32
N HIS A 100 5.18 -3.69 13.46
CA HIS A 100 6.35 -4.00 14.28
C HIS A 100 6.01 -4.22 15.74
N ILE A 101 4.99 -3.53 16.28
CA ILE A 101 4.50 -3.75 17.66
C ILE A 101 4.06 -5.20 17.83
N TRP A 102 3.24 -5.71 16.90
CA TRP A 102 2.74 -7.09 16.95
C TRP A 102 3.83 -8.11 16.67
N VAL A 103 4.69 -7.85 15.68
CA VAL A 103 5.87 -8.70 15.43
C VAL A 103 6.74 -8.81 16.67
N HIS A 104 6.94 -7.72 17.40
CA HIS A 104 7.66 -7.73 18.66
C HIS A 104 6.89 -8.48 19.77
N LEU A 105 5.56 -8.35 19.84
CA LEU A 105 4.77 -9.11 20.80
C LEU A 105 4.90 -10.64 20.57
N PHE A 106 4.91 -11.09 19.31
CA PHE A 106 4.97 -12.51 18.94
C PHE A 106 6.40 -13.05 18.72
N GLY A 107 7.42 -12.36 19.26
CA GLY A 107 8.80 -12.88 19.37
C GLY A 107 9.78 -12.41 18.30
N GLY A 108 9.37 -11.59 17.33
CA GLY A 108 10.25 -11.04 16.30
C GLY A 108 11.21 -9.99 16.89
N ARG A 109 12.51 -10.17 16.69
CA ARG A 109 13.55 -9.32 17.33
C ARG A 109 14.61 -8.79 16.36
N LYS A 110 14.38 -8.89 15.05
CA LYS A 110 15.37 -8.47 14.03
C LYS A 110 15.32 -6.97 13.67
N GLY A 111 14.58 -6.18 14.44
CA GLY A 111 14.50 -4.71 14.34
C GLY A 111 13.46 -4.18 13.33
N LEU A 112 13.14 -2.89 13.45
CA LEU A 112 12.12 -2.21 12.62
C LEU A 112 12.47 -2.25 11.13
N THR A 113 13.76 -2.19 10.79
CA THR A 113 14.26 -2.28 9.40
C THR A 113 13.73 -3.53 8.69
N GLN A 114 13.70 -4.68 9.36
CA GLN A 114 13.18 -5.91 8.76
C GLN A 114 11.66 -5.87 8.56
N THR A 115 10.92 -5.23 9.47
CA THR A 115 9.48 -5.01 9.27
C THR A 115 9.21 -4.06 8.12
N VAL A 116 10.00 -2.99 7.97
CA VAL A 116 9.88 -2.09 6.82
C VAL A 116 10.13 -2.83 5.52
N LYS A 117 11.19 -3.65 5.45
CA LYS A 117 11.43 -4.51 4.28
C LYS A 117 10.27 -5.48 4.00
N ALA A 118 9.71 -6.09 5.04
CA ALA A 118 8.55 -6.98 4.90
C ALA A 118 7.35 -6.25 4.28
N VAL A 119 7.07 -5.03 4.72
CA VAL A 119 5.96 -4.21 4.19
C VAL A 119 6.24 -3.71 2.78
N THR A 120 7.40 -3.10 2.54
CA THR A 120 7.72 -2.47 1.24
C THR A 120 7.86 -3.49 0.12
N TYR A 121 8.46 -4.66 0.38
CA TYR A 121 8.49 -5.75 -0.59
C TYR A 121 7.16 -6.51 -0.64
N GLY A 122 6.49 -6.69 0.50
CA GLY A 122 5.20 -7.38 0.57
C GLY A 122 4.09 -6.64 -0.18
N ALA A 123 4.21 -5.33 -0.35
CA ALA A 123 3.29 -4.52 -1.15
C ALA A 123 3.37 -4.76 -2.67
N THR A 124 4.36 -5.51 -3.16
CA THR A 124 4.58 -5.75 -4.60
C THR A 124 3.30 -6.15 -5.36
N PRO A 125 2.49 -7.12 -4.89
CA PRO A 125 1.30 -7.51 -5.63
C PRO A 125 0.28 -6.37 -5.77
N CYS A 126 0.05 -5.59 -4.71
CA CYS A 126 -0.80 -4.40 -4.77
C CYS A 126 -0.23 -3.34 -5.73
N LEU A 127 1.08 -3.11 -5.72
CA LEU A 127 1.68 -2.08 -6.59
C LEU A 127 1.67 -2.46 -8.06
N VAL A 128 1.85 -3.75 -8.37
CA VAL A 128 1.87 -4.25 -9.76
C VAL A 128 0.47 -4.42 -10.30
N LEU A 129 -0.45 -4.91 -9.48
CA LEU A 129 -1.77 -5.27 -9.95
C LEU A 129 -2.78 -4.14 -9.72
N GLY A 130 -2.61 -3.28 -8.73
CA GLY A 130 -3.62 -2.35 -8.23
C GLY A 130 -4.21 -1.35 -9.24
N TRP A 131 -3.61 -1.21 -10.42
CA TRP A 131 -4.15 -0.42 -11.52
C TRP A 131 -5.21 -1.15 -12.36
N LEU A 132 -5.25 -2.49 -12.32
CA LEU A 132 -6.18 -3.31 -13.11
C LEU A 132 -7.61 -3.20 -12.57
N PRO A 133 -8.60 -2.86 -13.40
CA PRO A 133 -10.01 -2.86 -12.99
C PRO A 133 -10.53 -4.29 -12.73
N GLY A 134 -11.56 -4.41 -11.88
CA GLY A 134 -12.31 -5.65 -11.66
C GLY A 134 -11.78 -6.53 -10.52
N PRO A 135 -11.64 -7.86 -10.71
CA PRO A 135 -11.38 -8.83 -9.63
C PRO A 135 -10.06 -8.58 -8.90
N ASN A 136 -9.18 -7.80 -9.52
CA ASN A 136 -7.88 -7.50 -8.99
C ASN A 136 -7.90 -6.65 -7.70
N ILE A 137 -9.02 -5.97 -7.43
CA ILE A 137 -9.30 -5.31 -6.14
C ILE A 137 -9.19 -6.30 -4.97
N LEU A 138 -9.41 -7.59 -5.20
CA LEU A 138 -9.27 -8.63 -4.18
C LEU A 138 -7.95 -9.40 -4.31
N VAL A 139 -7.53 -9.73 -5.54
CA VAL A 139 -6.34 -10.56 -5.78
C VAL A 139 -5.07 -9.87 -5.28
N GLY A 140 -4.87 -8.59 -5.61
CA GLY A 140 -3.69 -7.82 -5.19
C GLY A 140 -3.51 -7.78 -3.66
N PRO A 141 -4.53 -7.38 -2.89
CA PRO A 141 -4.47 -7.37 -1.43
C PRO A 141 -4.23 -8.73 -0.81
N ILE A 142 -4.88 -9.80 -1.30
CA ILE A 142 -4.68 -11.16 -0.78
C ILE A 142 -3.23 -11.61 -1.01
N LEU A 143 -2.70 -11.42 -2.22
CA LEU A 143 -1.31 -11.77 -2.50
C LEU A 143 -0.32 -10.93 -1.68
N SER A 144 -0.61 -9.65 -1.47
CA SER A 144 0.23 -8.77 -0.64
C SER A 144 0.20 -9.18 0.83
N LEU A 145 -0.96 -9.64 1.32
CA LEU A 145 -1.09 -10.19 2.67
C LEU A 145 -0.24 -11.45 2.84
N LEU A 146 -0.35 -12.39 1.89
CA LEU A 146 0.45 -13.61 1.88
C LEU A 146 1.96 -13.27 1.79
N ALA A 147 2.34 -12.34 0.91
CA ALA A 147 3.72 -11.88 0.81
C ALA A 147 4.20 -11.22 2.13
N GLY A 148 3.37 -10.39 2.77
CA GLY A 148 3.66 -9.78 4.07
C GLY A 148 3.86 -10.80 5.18
N ILE A 149 3.02 -11.84 5.26
CA ILE A 149 3.18 -12.95 6.22
C ILE A 149 4.52 -13.67 6.00
N ASN A 150 4.84 -14.02 4.75
CA ASN A 150 6.13 -14.64 4.41
C ASN A 150 7.31 -13.71 4.73
N GLY A 151 7.18 -12.41 4.46
CA GLY A 151 8.21 -11.42 4.78
C GLY A 151 8.45 -11.30 6.28
N VAL A 152 7.40 -11.29 7.09
CA VAL A 152 7.51 -11.31 8.55
C VAL A 152 8.15 -12.61 9.02
N ALA A 153 7.68 -13.77 8.55
CA ALA A 153 8.21 -15.08 8.94
C ALA A 153 9.71 -15.19 8.62
N GLU A 154 10.10 -14.90 7.38
CA GLU A 154 11.47 -15.05 6.92
C GLU A 154 12.42 -14.01 7.52
N LEU A 155 12.06 -12.72 7.47
CA LEU A 155 12.96 -11.64 7.90
C LEU A 155 13.08 -11.52 9.42
N HIS A 156 12.07 -11.96 10.18
CA HIS A 156 12.14 -12.02 11.65
C HIS A 156 12.44 -13.41 12.19
N GLU A 157 12.59 -14.41 11.33
CA GLU A 157 12.82 -15.83 11.69
C GLU A 157 11.74 -16.35 12.65
N LEU A 158 10.50 -15.92 12.42
CA LEU A 158 9.33 -16.38 13.16
C LEU A 158 8.80 -17.68 12.55
N SER A 159 8.25 -18.56 13.40
CA SER A 159 7.48 -19.68 12.89
C SER A 159 6.27 -19.18 12.09
N PRO A 160 5.79 -19.92 11.08
CA PRO A 160 4.67 -19.48 10.24
C PRO A 160 3.43 -19.08 11.04
N GLY A 161 3.10 -19.83 12.10
CA GLY A 161 1.98 -19.53 12.98
C GLY A 161 2.11 -18.18 13.70
N MET A 162 3.31 -17.85 14.22
CA MET A 162 3.53 -16.58 14.91
C MET A 162 3.52 -15.39 13.96
N ALA A 163 4.04 -15.55 12.74
CA ALA A 163 3.94 -14.54 11.70
C ALA A 163 2.48 -14.26 11.31
N ILE A 164 1.68 -15.31 11.13
CA ILE A 164 0.23 -15.18 10.88
C ILE A 164 -0.46 -14.44 12.03
N LEU A 165 -0.20 -14.82 13.29
CA LEU A 165 -0.78 -14.15 14.45
C LEU A 165 -0.41 -12.67 14.53
N ALA A 166 0.85 -12.32 14.26
CA ALA A 166 1.29 -10.94 14.24
C ALA A 166 0.57 -10.10 13.19
N VAL A 167 0.45 -10.62 11.97
CA VAL A 167 -0.23 -9.92 10.87
C VAL A 167 -1.74 -9.83 11.12
N LEU A 168 -2.38 -10.91 11.58
CA LEU A 168 -3.80 -10.89 11.91
C LEU A 168 -4.11 -9.94 13.06
N ALA A 169 -3.28 -9.90 14.11
CA ALA A 169 -3.45 -8.95 15.19
C ALA A 169 -3.33 -7.50 14.70
N ALA A 170 -2.36 -7.21 13.82
CA ALA A 170 -2.18 -5.89 13.22
C ALA A 170 -3.41 -5.42 12.42
N ILE A 171 -4.16 -6.35 11.80
CA ILE A 171 -5.36 -6.04 11.02
C ILE A 171 -6.61 -5.96 11.90
N LEU A 172 -6.80 -6.96 12.77
CA LEU A 172 -8.04 -7.11 13.54
C LEU A 172 -8.16 -6.07 14.65
N VAL A 173 -7.07 -5.67 15.30
CA VAL A 173 -7.15 -4.75 16.45
C VAL A 173 -7.70 -3.37 16.05
N PRO A 174 -7.24 -2.71 14.98
CA PRO A 174 -7.86 -1.46 14.52
C PRO A 174 -9.34 -1.63 14.14
N VAL A 175 -9.70 -2.74 13.48
CA VAL A 175 -11.09 -3.02 13.07
C VAL A 175 -12.00 -3.17 14.29
N LEU A 176 -11.56 -3.93 15.29
CA LEU A 176 -12.29 -4.12 16.55
C LEU A 176 -12.39 -2.82 17.34
N ALA A 177 -11.34 -2.00 17.35
CA ALA A 177 -11.35 -0.70 18.02
C ALA A 177 -12.40 0.24 17.38
N VAL A 178 -12.43 0.34 16.05
CA VAL A 178 -13.43 1.15 15.34
C VAL A 178 -14.85 0.63 15.59
N ALA A 179 -15.06 -0.69 15.53
CA ALA A 179 -16.36 -1.30 15.79
C ALA A 179 -16.83 -1.02 17.24
N ALA A 180 -15.93 -1.09 18.22
CA ALA A 180 -16.24 -0.78 19.62
C ALA A 180 -16.63 0.69 19.80
N VAL A 181 -15.86 1.63 19.21
CA VAL A 181 -16.19 3.06 19.25
C VAL A 181 -17.55 3.33 18.59
N ALA A 182 -17.80 2.75 17.41
CA ALA A 182 -19.07 2.89 16.71
C ALA A 182 -20.25 2.36 17.54
N ALA A 183 -20.09 1.22 18.21
CA ALA A 183 -21.13 0.65 19.08
C ALA A 183 -21.48 1.54 20.28
N VAL A 184 -20.52 2.30 20.80
CA VAL A 184 -20.74 3.25 21.92
C VAL A 184 -21.30 4.59 21.43
N VAL A 185 -20.81 5.10 20.31
CA VAL A 185 -21.13 6.44 19.81
C VAL A 185 -22.45 6.47 19.03
N ALA A 186 -22.77 5.42 18.27
CA ALA A 186 -23.98 5.40 17.44
C ALA A 186 -25.28 5.62 18.23
N PRO A 187 -25.49 4.98 19.41
CA PRO A 187 -26.67 5.25 20.24
C PRO A 187 -26.72 6.68 20.80
N LEU A 188 -25.59 7.36 20.92
CA LEU A 188 -25.52 8.75 21.41
C LEU A 188 -25.83 9.77 20.31
N LEU A 189 -25.49 9.45 19.05
CA LEU A 189 -25.69 10.34 17.90
C LEU A 189 -27.04 10.11 17.19
N LEU A 190 -27.61 8.92 17.32
CA LEU A 190 -28.93 8.57 16.80
C LEU A 190 -29.84 8.27 18.00
N PRO A 191 -30.26 9.29 18.77
CA PRO A 191 -31.29 9.07 19.77
C PRO A 191 -32.55 8.60 19.05
N CYS A 192 -32.98 7.37 19.37
CA CYS A 192 -34.29 6.86 18.97
C CYS A 192 -35.41 7.78 19.46
#